data_AF-A0A1V3ILH7-F1
#
_entry.id   AF-A0A1V3ILH7-F1
#
_cell.length_a   1.000
_cell.length_b   1.000
_cell.length_c   1.000
_cell.angle_alpha   90.00
_cell.angle_beta   90.00
_cell.angle_gamma   90.00
#
_symmetry.space_group_name_H-M   'P 1'
#
loop_
_entity.id
_entity.type
_entity.pdbx_description
1 polymer ?
#
loop_
_entity_poly.entity_id
_entity_poly.type
_entity_poly.pdbx_seq_one_letter_code
_entity_poly.pdbx_strand_id
1 'polypeptide(L)'
;MSGGLIGKNPKVDMVASLVIGGFLLFLAYVFYGKLIDLEQNGGSMKVNAIVYALYEIGGAVGATGAFVAGALFFFYRSYRAFLKLK
;
A
#
# COMPACT_ATOMS: atom_id res chain seq x y z
N MET A 1 -23.40 7.12 4.78
CA MET A 1 -22.42 6.33 4.01
C MET A 1 -22.75 4.85 4.19
N SER A 2 -23.10 4.15 3.11
CA SER A 2 -23.48 2.74 3.16
C SER A 2 -22.27 1.90 3.55
N GLY A 3 -22.17 1.53 4.82
CA GLY A 3 -21.04 0.79 5.37
C GLY A 3 -21.01 -0.62 4.84
N GLY A 4 -20.03 -0.89 3.97
CA GLY A 4 -19.70 -2.23 3.50
C GLY A 4 -19.37 -3.19 4.65
N LEU A 5 -19.20 -4.48 4.32
CA LEU A 5 -18.93 -5.54 5.30
C LEU A 5 -17.69 -5.27 6.17
N ILE A 6 -16.74 -4.51 5.65
CA ILE A 6 -15.53 -4.04 6.34
C ILE A 6 -15.92 -3.04 7.43
N GLY A 7 -15.75 -3.43 8.69
CA GLY A 7 -16.05 -2.62 9.88
C GLY A 7 -17.31 -3.05 10.65
N LYS A 8 -18.21 -3.84 10.05
CA LYS A 8 -19.39 -4.42 10.73
C LYS A 8 -19.07 -5.73 11.44
N ASN A 9 -18.27 -6.59 10.83
CA ASN A 9 -17.82 -7.84 11.43
C ASN A 9 -16.31 -7.75 11.73
N PRO A 10 -15.88 -7.82 12.99
CA PRO A 10 -14.47 -7.70 13.34
C PRO A 10 -13.58 -8.79 12.71
N LYS A 11 -14.10 -10.02 12.47
CA LYS A 11 -13.34 -11.06 11.78
C LYS A 11 -13.06 -10.68 10.31
N VAL A 12 -14.09 -10.17 9.62
CA VAL A 12 -13.97 -9.74 8.23
C VAL A 12 -13.05 -8.52 8.12
N ASP A 13 -13.19 -7.55 9.03
CA ASP A 13 -12.33 -6.36 9.08
C ASP A 13 -10.86 -6.74 9.34
N MET A 14 -10.62 -7.69 10.25
CA MET A 14 -9.28 -8.21 10.55
C MET A 14 -8.63 -8.84 9.32
N VAL A 15 -9.29 -9.81 8.68
CA VAL A 15 -8.75 -10.54 7.52
C VAL A 15 -8.59 -9.62 6.32
N ALA A 16 -9.61 -8.81 6.01
CA ALA A 16 -9.53 -7.86 4.89
C ALA A 16 -8.39 -6.86 5.08
N SER A 17 -8.24 -6.30 6.28
CA SER A 17 -7.15 -5.36 6.56
C SER A 17 -5.78 -6.03 6.47
N LEU A 18 -5.66 -7.29 6.90
CA LEU A 18 -4.41 -8.05 6.78
C LEU A 18 -4.04 -8.29 5.30
N VAL A 19 -5.01 -8.68 4.47
CA VAL A 19 -4.81 -8.88 3.03
C VAL A 19 -4.44 -7.57 2.33
N ILE A 20 -5.13 -6.46 2.63
CA ILE A 20 -4.84 -5.15 2.04
C ILE A 20 -3.42 -4.69 2.43
N GLY A 21 -3.05 -4.83 3.72
CA GLY A 21 -1.70 -4.48 4.17
C GLY A 21 -0.62 -5.29 3.47
N GLY A 22 -0.81 -6.61 3.33
CA GLY A 22 0.10 -7.48 2.58
C GLY A 22 0.19 -7.10 1.10
N PHE A 23 -0.94 -6.78 0.46
CA PHE A 23 -0.96 -6.34 -0.94
C PHE A 23 -0.21 -5.01 -1.14
N LEU A 24 -0.36 -4.04 -0.23
CA LEU A 24 0.37 -2.78 -0.30
C LEU A 24 1.88 -2.97 -0.16
N LEU A 25 2.34 -3.88 0.71
CA LEU A 25 3.77 -4.22 0.78
C LEU A 25 4.27 -4.91 -0.49
N PHE A 26 3.47 -5.80 -1.07
CA PHE A 26 3.80 -6.40 -2.35
C PHE A 26 3.94 -5.35 -3.46
N LEU A 27 3.02 -4.38 -3.53
CA LEU A 27 3.12 -3.27 -4.47
C LEU A 27 4.35 -2.40 -4.21
N ALA A 28 4.67 -2.11 -2.95
CA ALA A 28 5.88 -1.38 -2.58
C ALA A 28 7.12 -2.08 -3.13
N TYR A 29 7.23 -3.40 -2.93
CA TYR A 29 8.35 -4.19 -3.43
C TYR A 29 8.42 -4.21 -4.97
N VAL A 30 7.29 -4.44 -5.64
CA VAL A 30 7.24 -4.52 -7.11
C VAL A 30 7.56 -3.18 -7.78
N PHE A 31 7.06 -2.07 -7.23
CA PHE A 31 7.26 -0.75 -7.82
C PHE A 31 8.59 -0.13 -7.44
N TYR A 32 9.16 -0.44 -6.27
CA TYR A 32 10.43 0.14 -5.82
C TYR A 32 11.54 -0.01 -6.85
N GLY A 33 11.75 -1.22 -7.38
CA GLY A 33 12.78 -1.46 -8.41
C GLY A 33 12.58 -0.60 -9.66
N LYS A 34 11.33 -0.55 -10.18
CA LYS A 34 11.00 0.25 -11.37
C LYS A 34 11.15 1.75 -11.15
N LEU A 35 10.85 2.22 -9.94
CA LEU A 35 10.98 3.62 -9.58
C LEU A 35 12.45 4.02 -9.42
N ILE A 36 13.27 3.16 -8.80
CA ILE A 36 14.72 3.34 -8.71
C ILE A 36 15.34 3.41 -10.11
N ASP A 37 14.98 2.47 -10.99
CA ASP A 37 15.48 2.46 -12.38
C ASP A 37 15.09 3.75 -13.12
N LEU A 38 13.86 4.21 -12.95
CA LEU A 38 13.40 5.48 -13.54
C LEU A 38 14.18 6.68 -13.00
N GLU A 39 14.41 6.72 -11.69
CA GLU A 39 15.16 7.79 -11.01
C GLU A 39 16.62 7.83 -11.45
N GLN A 40 17.27 6.67 -11.56
CA GLN A 40 18.65 6.54 -12.05
C GLN A 40 18.81 6.92 -13.53
N ASN A 41 17.78 6.71 -14.34
CA ASN A 41 17.74 7.14 -15.74
C ASN A 41 17.24 8.59 -15.91
N GLY A 42 17.15 9.37 -14.82
CA GLY A 42 16.71 10.77 -14.86
C GLY A 42 15.30 10.97 -15.42
N GLY A 43 14.40 10.00 -15.22
CA GLY A 43 13.02 10.05 -15.71
C GLY A 43 12.86 9.73 -17.21
N SER A 44 13.93 9.35 -17.91
CA SER A 44 13.91 9.15 -19.38
C SER A 44 13.51 7.73 -19.81
N MET A 45 13.33 6.82 -18.86
CA MET A 45 12.97 5.42 -19.14
C MET A 45 11.46 5.27 -19.39
N LYS A 46 11.08 4.49 -20.41
CA LYS A 46 9.67 4.13 -20.64
C LYS A 46 9.17 3.18 -19.55
N VAL A 47 8.42 3.71 -18.60
CA VAL A 47 7.65 2.96 -17.60
C VAL A 47 6.15 3.03 -17.90
N ASN A 48 5.34 2.24 -17.20
CA ASN A 48 3.88 2.39 -17.33
C ASN A 48 3.41 3.69 -16.64
N ALA A 49 2.21 4.15 -17.00
CA ALA A 49 1.63 5.39 -16.49
C ALA A 49 1.45 5.43 -14.96
N ILE A 50 1.19 4.28 -14.32
CA ILE A 50 1.03 4.17 -12.86
C ILE A 50 2.38 4.41 -12.16
N VAL A 51 3.45 3.77 -12.65
CA VAL A 51 4.81 3.95 -12.11
C VAL A 51 5.27 5.40 -12.28
N TYR A 52 4.98 6.00 -13.44
CA TYR A 52 5.30 7.40 -13.69
C TYR A 52 4.55 8.34 -12.75
N ALA A 53 3.24 8.14 -12.57
CA ALA A 53 2.44 8.94 -11.64
C ALA A 53 2.92 8.79 -10.18
N LEU A 54 3.32 7.58 -9.78
CA LEU A 54 3.91 7.35 -8.46
C LEU A 54 5.25 8.10 -8.29
N TYR A 55 6.09 8.09 -9.32
CA TYR A 55 7.37 8.81 -9.33
C TYR A 55 7.19 10.33 -9.20
N GLU A 56 6.25 10.92 -9.92
CA GLU A 56 5.99 12.38 -9.88
C GLU A 56 5.57 12.89 -8.49
N ILE A 57 4.98 12.04 -7.65
CA ILE A 57 4.49 12.43 -6.32
C ILE A 57 5.65 12.63 -5.33
N GLY A 58 6.76 11.89 -5.48
CA GLY A 58 7.86 11.95 -4.50
C GLY A 58 9.04 11.03 -4.74
N GLY A 59 9.29 10.62 -5.99
CA GLY A 59 10.37 9.71 -6.35
C GLY A 59 10.16 8.28 -5.85
N ALA A 60 11.19 7.44 -5.97
CA ALA A 60 11.11 6.05 -5.52
C ALA A 60 10.86 5.93 -4.02
N VAL A 61 11.52 6.79 -3.23
CA VAL A 61 11.43 6.80 -1.76
C VAL A 61 10.04 7.25 -1.30
N GLY A 62 9.50 8.34 -1.87
CA GLY A 62 8.20 8.86 -1.48
C GLY A 62 7.06 7.90 -1.81
N ALA A 63 7.05 7.35 -3.02
CA ALA A 63 6.04 6.38 -3.43
C ALA A 63 6.09 5.10 -2.58
N THR A 64 7.29 4.55 -2.37
CA THR A 64 7.47 3.34 -1.55
C THR A 64 7.11 3.59 -0.10
N GLY A 65 7.51 4.73 0.45
CA GLY A 65 7.14 5.16 1.79
C GLY A 65 5.63 5.27 1.99
N ALA A 66 4.89 5.79 1.00
CA ALA A 66 3.44 5.87 1.05
C ALA A 66 2.77 4.48 1.09
N PHE A 67 3.24 3.53 0.27
CA PHE A 67 2.74 2.16 0.31
C PHE A 67 3.01 1.47 1.64
N VAL A 68 4.23 1.63 2.19
CA VAL A 68 4.61 1.06 3.49
C VAL A 68 3.78 1.67 4.62
N ALA A 69 3.62 2.99 4.64
CA ALA A 69 2.78 3.67 5.63
C ALA A 69 1.31 3.21 5.55
N GLY A 70 0.78 3.08 4.34
CA GLY A 70 -0.55 2.50 4.11
C GLY A 70 -0.66 1.07 4.63
N ALA A 71 0.34 0.22 4.36
CA ALA A 71 0.36 -1.15 4.86
C ALA A 71 0.34 -1.20 6.39
N LEU A 72 1.17 -0.38 7.05
CA LEU A 72 1.21 -0.28 8.51
C LEU A 72 -0.14 0.16 9.09
N PHE A 73 -0.81 1.13 8.45
CA PHE A 73 -2.16 1.53 8.85
C PHE A 73 -3.16 0.36 8.82
N PHE A 74 -3.14 -0.44 7.75
CA PHE A 74 -4.03 -1.60 7.63
C PHE A 74 -3.66 -2.72 8.61
N PHE A 75 -2.39 -2.97 8.89
CA PHE A 75 -2.00 -3.91 9.94
C PHE A 75 -2.43 -3.44 11.33
N TYR A 76 -2.29 -2.15 11.63
CA TYR A 76 -2.81 -1.58 12.87
C TYR A 76 -4.33 -1.75 12.97
N ARG A 77 -5.06 -1.50 11.88
CA ARG A 77 -6.51 -1.74 11.82
C ARG A 77 -6.87 -3.22 12.05
N SER A 78 -6.13 -4.14 11.42
CA SER A 78 -6.30 -5.58 11.62
C SER A 78 -6.11 -5.97 13.09
N TYR A 79 -5.05 -5.45 13.72
CA TYR A 79 -4.79 -5.66 15.14
C TYR A 79 -5.91 -5.11 16.03
N ARG A 80 -6.43 -3.91 15.74
CA ARG A 80 -7.57 -3.34 16.46
C ARG A 80 -8.84 -4.18 16.32
N ALA A 81 -9.06 -4.78 15.15
CA ALA A 81 -10.19 -5.68 14.94
C ALA A 81 -10.01 -7.01 15.70
N PHE A 82 -8.79 -7.56 15.74
CA PHE A 82 -8.43 -8.71 16.57
C PHE A 82 -8.71 -8.44 18.06
N LEU A 83 -8.34 -7.27 18.58
CA LEU A 83 -8.61 -6.90 19.98
C LEU A 83 -10.10 -6.82 20.33
N LYS A 84 -10.99 -6.63 19.34
CA LYS A 84 -12.44 -6.65 19.57
C LYS A 84 -13.03 -8.06 19.58
N LEU A 85 -12.27 -9.06 19.14
CA LEU A 85 -12.68 -10.47 19.11
C LEU A 85 -12.23 -11.25 20.35
N LYS A 86 -11.30 -10.68 21.12
CA LYS A 86 -10.80 -11.21 22.38
C LYS A 86 -11.59 -10.61 23.53
#